data_AF-A0A2P8G1Z2-F1
#
_entry.id   AF-A0A2P8G1Z2-F1
#
_cell.length_a   1.000
_cell.length_b   1.000
_cell.length_c   1.000
_cell.angle_alpha   90.00
_cell.angle_beta   90.00
_cell.angle_gamma   90.00
#
_symmetry.space_group_name_H-M   'P 1'
#
loop_
_entity.id
_entity.type
_entity.pdbx_description
1 polymer ?
#
loop_
_entity_poly.entity_id
_entity_poly.type
_entity_poly.pdbx_seq_one_letter_code
_entity_poly.pdbx_strand_id
1 'polypeptide(L)' 'MKVFFLSLLIAVAAYLVAAVGGYFLINKLSSNTHDKSMEATMTAAFVLGPIAAIIAFIAGYFYLRSH' A
#
# COMPACT_ATOMS: atom_id res chain seq x y z
N MET A 1 18.70 14.37 4.07
CA MET A 1 18.67 13.36 2.98
C MET A 1 18.37 11.94 3.51
N LYS A 2 19.14 11.37 4.45
CA LYS A 2 18.98 9.97 4.93
C LYS A 2 17.54 9.60 5.35
N VAL A 3 16.93 10.40 6.22
CA VAL A 3 15.55 10.18 6.72
C VAL A 3 14.53 10.11 5.57
N PHE A 4 14.66 11.00 4.58
CA PHE A 4 13.76 11.00 3.41
C PHE A 4 13.85 9.69 2.62
N PHE A 5 15.07 9.22 2.31
CA PHE A 5 15.26 7.97 1.55
C PHE A 5 14.80 6.74 2.33
N LEU A 6 15.02 6.69 3.64
CA LEU A 6 14.49 5.60 4.49
C LEU A 6 12.95 5.63 4.54
N SER A 7 12.35 6.81 4.65
CA SER A 7 10.89 6.96 4.62
C SER A 7 10.30 6.55 3.27
N LEU A 8 11.00 6.85 2.18
CA LEU A 8 10.62 6.41 0.83
C LEU A 8 10.70 4.89 0.70
N LEU A 9 11.74 4.25 1.24
CA LEU A 9 11.84 2.79 1.25
C LEU A 9 10.69 2.13 2.04
N ILE A 10 10.35 2.70 3.21
CA ILE A 10 9.20 2.26 4.01
C ILE A 10 7.89 2.41 3.23
N ALA A 11 7.71 3.51 2.50
CA ALA A 11 6.54 3.76 1.67
C ALA A 11 6.40 2.72 0.54
N VAL A 12 7.50 2.38 -0.13
CA VAL A 12 7.52 1.34 -1.17
C VAL A 12 7.19 -0.03 -0.58
N ALA A 13 7.76 -0.37 0.58
CA ALA A 13 7.44 -1.64 1.26
C ALA A 13 5.94 -1.71 1.65
N ALA A 14 5.39 -0.63 2.21
CA ALA A 14 3.99 -0.54 2.58
C ALA A 14 3.06 -0.64 1.36
N TYR A 15 3.41 0.02 0.25
CA TYR A 15 2.70 -0.12 -1.02
C TYR A 15 2.60 -1.59 -1.44
N LEU A 16 3.73 -2.30 -1.46
CA LEU A 16 3.79 -3.69 -1.91
C LEU A 16 2.96 -4.61 -1.01
N VAL A 17 3.06 -4.44 0.30
CA VAL A 17 2.27 -5.21 1.28
C VAL A 17 0.78 -4.96 1.08
N ALA A 18 0.35 -3.69 0.93
CA ALA A 18 -1.05 -3.35 0.76
C ALA A 18 -1.61 -3.76 -0.61
N ALA A 19 -0.83 -3.62 -1.69
CA ALA A 19 -1.25 -4.02 -3.03
C ALA A 19 -1.39 -5.54 -3.14
N VAL A 20 -0.39 -6.30 -2.67
CA VAL A 20 -0.43 -7.76 -2.71
C VAL A 20 -1.47 -8.31 -1.73
N GLY A 21 -1.45 -7.84 -0.47
CA GLY A 21 -2.41 -8.25 0.55
C GLY A 21 -3.85 -7.89 0.18
N GLY A 22 -4.08 -6.68 -0.31
CA GLY A 22 -5.37 -6.21 -0.79
C GLY A 22 -5.91 -7.05 -1.94
N TYR A 23 -5.05 -7.41 -2.91
CA TYR A 23 -5.44 -8.27 -4.03
C TYR A 23 -5.94 -9.64 -3.54
N PHE A 24 -5.21 -10.27 -2.61
CA PHE A 24 -5.62 -11.56 -2.04
C PHE A 24 -6.90 -11.46 -1.22
N LEU A 25 -7.04 -10.40 -0.41
CA LEU A 25 -8.23 -10.17 0.40
C LEU A 25 -9.48 -9.95 -0.47
N ILE A 26 -9.39 -9.11 -1.50
CA ILE A 26 -10.50 -8.85 -2.42
C ILE A 26 -10.88 -10.12 -3.18
N ASN A 27 -9.92 -10.89 -3.69
CA ASN A 27 -10.22 -12.14 -4.37
C ASN A 27 -10.97 -13.14 -3.47
N LYS A 28 -10.62 -13.19 -2.18
CA LYS A 28 -11.22 -14.10 -1.21
C LYS A 28 -12.58 -13.62 -0.68
N LEU A 29 -12.76 -12.32 -0.50
CA LEU A 29 -13.91 -11.75 0.22
C LEU A 29 -14.93 -11.06 -0.70
N SER A 30 -14.55 -10.65 -1.92
CA SER A 30 -15.47 -9.99 -2.84
C SER A 30 -16.53 -10.96 -3.36
N SER A 31 -17.78 -10.53 -3.30
CA SER A 31 -18.93 -11.23 -3.88
C SER A 31 -19.09 -10.97 -5.37
N ASN A 32 -18.24 -10.14 -5.98
CA ASN A 32 -18.33 -9.84 -7.40
C ASN A 32 -18.07 -11.10 -8.23
N THR A 33 -19.05 -11.48 -9.04
CA THR A 33 -19.00 -12.64 -9.94
C THR A 33 -18.54 -12.27 -11.35
N HIS A 34 -18.45 -10.98 -11.67
CA HIS A 34 -17.99 -10.47 -12.96
C HIS A 34 -16.63 -9.79 -12.79
N ASP A 35 -15.61 -10.26 -13.52
CA ASP A 35 -14.28 -9.64 -13.59
C ASP A 35 -13.63 -9.29 -12.23
N LYS A 36 -13.77 -10.18 -11.24
CA LYS A 36 -13.20 -10.01 -9.89
C LYS A 36 -11.69 -9.71 -9.91
N SER A 37 -10.95 -10.30 -10.85
CA SER A 37 -9.51 -10.05 -11.01
C SER A 37 -9.21 -8.58 -11.35
N MET A 38 -10.08 -7.94 -12.13
CA MET A 38 -9.97 -6.53 -12.49
C MET A 38 -10.25 -5.65 -11.26
N GLU A 39 -11.35 -5.92 -10.55
CA GLU A 39 -11.66 -5.22 -9.29
C GLU A 39 -10.50 -5.31 -8.29
N ALA A 40 -9.97 -6.51 -8.05
CA ALA A 40 -8.87 -6.75 -7.14
C ALA A 40 -7.61 -5.99 -7.55
N THR A 41 -7.28 -5.98 -8.84
CA THR A 41 -6.11 -5.25 -9.36
C THR A 41 -6.27 -3.75 -9.21
N MET A 42 -7.41 -3.21 -9.66
CA MET A 42 -7.66 -1.77 -9.65
C MET A 42 -7.72 -1.22 -8.22
N THR A 43 -8.42 -1.91 -7.33
CA THR A 43 -8.55 -1.47 -5.95
C THR A 43 -7.24 -1.62 -5.18
N ALA A 44 -6.58 -2.77 -5.28
CA ALA A 44 -5.41 -3.02 -4.46
C ALA A 44 -4.19 -2.22 -4.93
N ALA A 45 -3.88 -2.21 -6.23
CA ALA A 45 -2.68 -1.55 -6.75
C ALA A 45 -2.85 -0.03 -6.89
N PHE A 46 -4.04 0.47 -7.23
CA PHE A 46 -4.24 1.90 -7.51
C PHE A 46 -4.96 2.68 -6.40
N VAL A 47 -5.51 2.00 -5.39
CA VAL A 47 -6.15 2.67 -4.24
C VAL A 47 -5.46 2.30 -2.92
N LEU A 48 -5.47 1.02 -2.54
CA LEU A 48 -4.91 0.59 -1.25
C LEU A 48 -3.40 0.78 -1.16
N GLY A 49 -2.67 0.38 -2.20
CA GLY A 49 -1.22 0.56 -2.29
C GLY A 49 -0.79 2.01 -2.10
N PRO A 50 -1.27 2.98 -2.92
CA PRO A 50 -0.90 4.39 -2.79
C PRO A 50 -1.29 5.00 -1.45
N ILE A 51 -2.47 4.68 -0.91
CA ILE A 51 -2.91 5.17 0.41
C ILE A 51 -1.94 4.66 1.49
N ALA A 52 -1.62 3.37 1.50
CA ALA A 52 -0.69 2.79 2.46
C ALA A 52 0.71 3.40 2.33
N ALA A 53 1.19 3.63 1.10
CA ALA A 53 2.48 4.26 0.84
C ALA A 53 2.56 5.67 1.42
N ILE A 54 1.54 6.50 1.18
CA ILE A 54 1.48 7.89 1.66
C ILE A 54 1.47 7.92 3.19
N ILE A 55 0.60 7.12 3.82
CA ILE A 55 0.50 7.06 5.29
C ILE A 55 1.83 6.61 5.88
N ALA A 56 2.43 5.55 5.34
CA ALA A 56 3.70 5.00 5.83
C ALA A 56 4.87 5.96 5.61
N PHE A 57 4.90 6.70 4.49
CA PHE A 57 5.90 7.74 4.25
C PHE A 57 5.81 8.83 5.32
N ILE A 58 4.61 9.37 5.56
CA ILE A 58 4.38 10.45 6.52
C ILE A 58 4.75 9.99 7.93
N ALA A 59 4.25 8.83 8.35
CA ALA A 59 4.55 8.26 9.66
C ALA A 59 6.04 7.96 9.83
N GLY A 60 6.67 7.32 8.84
CA GLY A 60 8.09 7.01 8.84
C GLY A 60 8.97 8.26 8.88
N TYR A 61 8.60 9.31 8.14
CA TYR A 61 9.34 10.57 8.13
C TYR A 61 9.31 11.26 9.48
N PHE A 62 8.15 11.37 10.12
CA PHE A 62 8.05 11.99 11.44
C PHE A 62 8.76 11.16 12.51
N TYR A 63 8.57 9.84 12.50
CA TYR A 63 9.21 8.93 13.46
C TYR A 63 10.74 8.95 13.37
N LEU A 64 11.30 8.84 12.15
CA LEU A 64 12.74 8.84 11.93
C LEU A 64 13.38 10.23 12.08
N ARG A 65 12.59 11.30 12.09
CA ARG A 65 13.08 12.66 12.33
C ARG A 65 13.06 13.02 13.83
N SER A 66 12.23 12.37 14.63
CA SER A 66 12.18 12.60 16.08
C SER A 66 13.23 11.80 16.86
N HIS A 67 14.02 10.96 16.20
CA HIS A 67 15.11 10.16 16.75
C HIS A 67 16.41 10.48 16.00
#